data_AF-A0A2P5YZ50-F1
#
_entry.id   AF-A0A2P5YZ50-F1
#
_cell.length_a   1.000
_cell.length_b   1.000
_cell.length_c   1.000
_cell.angle_alpha   90.00
_cell.angle_beta   90.00
_cell.angle_gamma   90.00
#
_symmetry.space_group_name_H-M   'P 1'
#
loop_
_entity.id
_entity.type
_entity.pdbx_description
1 polymer ?
#
loop_
_entity_poly.entity_id
_entity_poly.type
_entity_poly.pdbx_seq_one_letter_code
_entity_poly.pdbx_strand_id
1 'polypeptide(L)'
;MNVCAPGEAWPETAGRPMHALCQINVSELPLRPARLADIAFIAVFIGPDTLPVDTPNGQGWCLRAYKRLDGLIPLTPRHTDSPISAFPMRPHVFHDDYPCWEDAPMDLPADIEAHYHDLFRNLDGFKLGGWPTLIQAEIFWAPFKRHPASPEFVFQIDSTDKGRWMWGDSGVGYFGRGTAPGKEDEWALAWQCY
;
A
#
# COMPACT_ATOMS: atom_id res chain seq x y z
N MET A 1 3.80 -16.70 -9.05
CA MET A 1 4.82 -16.31 -10.06
C MET A 1 4.65 -14.82 -10.27
N ASN A 2 5.73 -14.04 -10.13
CA ASN A 2 5.66 -12.59 -10.38
C ASN A 2 5.54 -12.32 -11.89
N VAL A 3 4.90 -11.21 -12.24
CA VAL A 3 4.73 -10.76 -13.63
C VAL A 3 5.18 -9.33 -13.79
N CYS A 4 5.57 -8.96 -15.02
CA CYS A 4 6.06 -7.63 -15.36
C CYS A 4 5.71 -7.24 -16.79
N ALA A 5 5.89 -5.96 -17.13
CA ALA A 5 5.84 -5.54 -18.53
C ALA A 5 7.11 -6.02 -19.29
N PRO A 6 7.06 -6.17 -20.62
CA PRO A 6 8.23 -6.52 -21.41
C PRO A 6 9.37 -5.51 -21.22
N GLY A 7 10.58 -6.02 -20.99
CA GLY A 7 11.79 -5.21 -20.78
C GLY A 7 12.04 -4.79 -19.33
N GLU A 8 11.09 -5.03 -18.42
CA GLU A 8 11.33 -4.79 -17.00
C GLU A 8 12.13 -5.94 -16.36
N ALA A 9 13.09 -5.59 -15.52
CA ALA A 9 13.86 -6.55 -14.72
C ALA A 9 13.29 -6.69 -13.30
N TRP A 10 13.82 -7.63 -12.52
CA TRP A 10 13.52 -7.71 -11.08
C TRP A 10 14.00 -6.43 -10.38
N PRO A 11 13.18 -5.73 -9.58
CA PRO A 11 13.61 -4.49 -8.92
C PRO A 11 14.81 -4.71 -8.01
N GLU A 12 15.77 -3.78 -8.06
CA GLU A 12 16.96 -3.81 -7.21
C GLU A 12 17.10 -2.50 -6.44
N THR A 13 17.69 -2.59 -5.24
CA THR A 13 18.13 -1.45 -4.45
C THR A 13 19.51 -1.74 -3.89
N ALA A 14 20.43 -0.79 -3.99
CA ALA A 14 21.83 -0.96 -3.60
C ALA A 14 22.49 -2.24 -4.19
N GLY A 15 22.15 -2.61 -5.44
CA GLY A 15 22.68 -3.81 -6.12
C GLY A 15 22.13 -5.15 -5.60
N ARG A 16 21.15 -5.11 -4.69
CA ARG A 16 20.47 -6.28 -4.16
C ARG A 16 19.02 -6.34 -4.65
N PRO A 17 18.47 -7.53 -4.86
CA PRO A 17 17.11 -7.67 -5.32
C PRO A 17 16.13 -7.39 -4.19
N MET A 18 15.06 -6.67 -4.51
CA MET A 18 13.96 -6.47 -3.58
C MET A 18 13.18 -7.78 -3.37
N HIS A 19 12.52 -7.91 -2.23
CA HIS A 19 11.56 -8.99 -1.99
C HIS A 19 10.21 -8.66 -2.64
N ALA A 20 9.54 -9.65 -3.23
CA ALA A 20 8.16 -9.48 -3.66
C ALA A 20 7.24 -9.50 -2.44
N LEU A 21 6.54 -8.39 -2.19
CA LEU A 21 5.65 -8.24 -1.04
C LEU A 21 4.24 -8.72 -1.36
N CYS A 22 3.66 -8.24 -2.46
CA CYS A 22 2.35 -8.69 -2.91
C CYS A 22 2.12 -8.43 -4.40
N GLN A 23 1.11 -9.10 -4.95
CA GLN A 23 0.55 -8.81 -6.26
C GLN A 23 -0.97 -8.79 -6.15
N ILE A 24 -1.61 -7.86 -6.86
CA ILE A 24 -3.05 -7.64 -6.79
C ILE A 24 -3.60 -7.62 -8.21
N ASN A 25 -4.49 -8.56 -8.52
CA ASN A 25 -5.31 -8.47 -9.73
C ASN A 25 -6.51 -7.55 -9.45
N VAL A 26 -6.29 -6.25 -9.63
CA VAL A 26 -7.30 -5.21 -9.42
C VAL A 26 -8.51 -5.41 -10.33
N SER A 27 -8.28 -5.98 -11.51
CA SER A 27 -9.34 -6.19 -12.49
C SER A 27 -10.40 -7.22 -12.07
N GLU A 28 -10.04 -8.15 -11.18
CA GLU A 28 -10.89 -9.22 -10.66
C GLU A 28 -11.51 -8.90 -9.30
N LEU A 29 -11.25 -7.71 -8.74
CA LEU A 29 -11.84 -7.32 -7.47
C LEU A 29 -13.37 -7.15 -7.59
N PRO A 30 -14.15 -7.63 -6.59
CA PRO A 30 -15.60 -7.47 -6.59
C PRO A 30 -16.04 -6.00 -6.49
N LEU A 31 -15.21 -5.14 -5.90
CA LEU A 31 -15.38 -3.69 -5.85
C LEU A 31 -14.01 -3.06 -6.11
N ARG A 32 -13.94 -2.13 -7.07
CA ARG A 32 -12.71 -1.42 -7.42
C ARG A 32 -12.75 0.00 -6.85
N PRO A 33 -11.78 0.39 -5.98
CA PRO A 33 -11.67 1.77 -5.53
C PRO A 33 -11.51 2.74 -6.71
N ALA A 34 -12.11 3.92 -6.63
CA ALA A 34 -12.10 4.91 -7.72
C ALA A 34 -10.67 5.28 -8.15
N ARG A 35 -9.75 5.40 -7.20
CA ARG A 35 -8.31 5.70 -7.44
C ARG A 35 -7.56 4.58 -8.16
N LEU A 36 -8.18 3.41 -8.33
CA LEU A 36 -7.66 2.27 -9.06
C LEU A 36 -8.47 1.96 -10.32
N ALA A 37 -9.44 2.80 -10.71
CA ALA A 37 -10.36 2.54 -11.81
C ALA A 37 -9.66 2.17 -13.13
N ASP A 38 -8.54 2.84 -13.42
CA ASP A 38 -7.70 2.66 -14.61
C ASP A 38 -6.58 1.61 -14.45
N ILE A 39 -6.45 0.99 -13.27
CA ILE A 39 -5.42 -0.01 -12.97
C ILE A 39 -6.01 -1.42 -13.03
N ALA A 40 -5.35 -2.31 -13.75
CA ALA A 40 -5.72 -3.71 -13.86
C ALA A 40 -4.92 -4.61 -12.91
N PHE A 41 -3.67 -4.25 -12.63
CA PHE A 41 -2.77 -5.07 -11.83
C PHE A 41 -1.74 -4.23 -11.07
N ILE A 42 -1.40 -4.64 -9.85
CA ILE A 42 -0.35 -4.04 -9.04
C ILE A 42 0.65 -5.12 -8.61
N ALA A 43 1.94 -4.80 -8.65
CA ALA A 43 2.99 -5.59 -8.02
C ALA A 43 3.81 -4.69 -7.08
N VAL A 44 4.01 -5.14 -5.85
CA VAL A 44 4.75 -4.41 -4.81
C VAL A 44 5.98 -5.22 -4.41
N PHE A 45 7.12 -4.54 -4.37
CA PHE A 45 8.41 -5.05 -3.93
C PHE A 45 8.99 -4.14 -2.85
N ILE A 46 9.76 -4.72 -1.94
CA ILE A 46 10.33 -4.01 -0.79
C ILE A 46 11.81 -4.36 -0.64
N GLY A 47 12.62 -3.39 -0.24
CA GLY A 47 14.06 -3.58 -0.02
C GLY A 47 14.35 -4.65 1.03
N PRO A 48 15.47 -5.39 0.91
CA PRO A 48 15.76 -6.53 1.79
C PRO A 48 16.29 -6.15 3.18
N ASP A 49 16.82 -4.94 3.34
CA ASP A 49 17.63 -4.58 4.53
C ASP A 49 16.92 -3.60 5.47
N THR A 50 16.36 -2.53 4.92
CA THR A 50 15.77 -1.44 5.69
C THR A 50 14.44 -1.03 5.09
N LEU A 51 13.46 -0.74 5.95
CA LEU A 51 12.21 -0.16 5.50
C LEU A 51 12.46 1.22 4.87
N PRO A 52 11.78 1.54 3.77
CA PRO A 52 11.94 2.82 3.09
C PRO A 52 11.43 3.96 3.98
N VAL A 53 12.19 5.05 4.07
CA VAL A 53 11.80 6.26 4.80
C VAL A 53 12.05 7.45 3.88
N ASP A 54 10.99 8.18 3.55
CA ASP A 54 11.03 9.38 2.70
C ASP A 54 11.68 9.16 1.33
N THR A 55 11.61 7.94 0.79
CA THR A 55 12.21 7.60 -0.50
C THR A 55 11.16 7.49 -1.63
N PRO A 56 11.50 7.94 -2.86
CA PRO A 56 10.62 7.77 -4.00
C PRO A 56 10.51 6.28 -4.42
N ASN A 57 9.44 5.96 -5.14
CA ASN A 57 9.26 4.64 -5.77
C ASN A 57 10.49 4.26 -6.61
N GLY A 58 11.03 3.07 -6.39
CA GLY A 58 12.27 2.56 -6.96
C GLY A 58 13.48 2.61 -6.01
N GLN A 59 13.38 3.33 -4.88
CA GLN A 59 14.46 3.45 -3.89
C GLN A 59 14.06 2.80 -2.56
N GLY A 60 14.56 1.59 -2.30
CA GLY A 60 14.19 0.82 -1.10
C GLY A 60 12.79 0.18 -1.16
N TRP A 61 11.99 0.51 -2.17
CA TRP A 61 10.71 -0.14 -2.49
C TRP A 61 10.41 0.07 -3.97
N CYS A 62 9.51 -0.75 -4.53
CA CYS A 62 9.04 -0.58 -5.89
C CYS A 62 7.57 -1.00 -6.01
N LEU A 63 6.73 -0.10 -6.50
CA LEU A 63 5.35 -0.42 -6.90
C LEU A 63 5.22 -0.24 -8.41
N ARG A 64 4.74 -1.28 -9.08
CA ARG A 64 4.37 -1.23 -10.50
C ARG A 64 2.87 -1.39 -10.64
N ALA A 65 2.23 -0.42 -11.28
CA ALA A 65 0.81 -0.42 -11.57
C ALA A 65 0.61 -0.51 -13.08
N TYR A 66 -0.11 -1.53 -13.54
CA TYR A 66 -0.33 -1.79 -14.95
C TYR A 66 -1.80 -1.52 -15.29
N LYS A 67 -2.02 -0.72 -16.35
CA LYS A 67 -3.37 -0.36 -16.82
C LYS A 67 -4.10 -1.52 -17.52
N ARG A 68 -3.37 -2.56 -17.93
CA ARG A 68 -3.87 -3.73 -18.66
C ARG A 68 -3.13 -4.99 -18.21
N LEU A 69 -3.82 -6.14 -18.23
CA LEU A 69 -3.21 -7.47 -18.02
C LEU A 69 -2.53 -8.00 -19.27
N ASP A 70 -3.11 -7.73 -20.44
CA ASP A 70 -2.57 -8.13 -21.73
C ASP A 70 -1.14 -7.65 -21.91
N GLY A 71 -0.24 -8.56 -22.25
CA GLY A 71 1.17 -8.27 -22.47
C GLY A 71 2.05 -8.32 -21.22
N LEU A 72 1.47 -8.53 -20.03
CA LEU A 72 2.28 -8.91 -18.87
C LEU A 72 2.87 -10.30 -19.10
N ILE A 73 4.16 -10.42 -18.82
CA ILE A 73 4.94 -11.65 -18.97
C ILE A 73 5.43 -12.13 -17.61
N PRO A 74 5.74 -13.42 -17.45
CA PRO A 74 6.45 -13.91 -16.27
C PRO A 74 7.73 -13.11 -16.02
N LEU A 75 7.87 -12.56 -14.83
CA LEU A 75 9.11 -11.90 -14.40
C LEU A 75 10.15 -12.98 -14.11
N THR A 76 11.32 -12.88 -14.74
CA THR A 76 12.45 -13.80 -14.51
C THR A 76 12.74 -13.91 -13.00
N PRO A 77 12.60 -15.10 -12.40
CA PRO A 77 12.81 -15.26 -10.97
C PRO A 77 14.24 -14.94 -10.57
N ARG A 78 14.41 -14.30 -9.41
CA ARG A 78 15.72 -14.09 -8.77
C ARG A 78 15.69 -14.66 -7.37
N HIS A 79 16.82 -15.19 -6.91
CA HIS A 79 16.99 -15.51 -5.50
C HIS A 79 17.08 -14.21 -4.70
N THR A 80 16.25 -14.08 -3.65
CA THR A 80 16.20 -12.85 -2.84
C THR A 80 16.46 -13.09 -1.37
N ASP A 81 16.59 -14.34 -0.90
CA ASP A 81 16.66 -14.68 0.54
C ASP A 81 15.45 -14.20 1.35
N SER A 82 14.33 -13.88 0.68
CA SER A 82 13.16 -13.30 1.34
C SER A 82 12.57 -14.25 2.39
N PRO A 83 12.28 -13.76 3.60
CA PRO A 83 11.51 -14.52 4.59
C PRO A 83 10.00 -14.52 4.28
N ILE A 84 9.54 -13.67 3.36
CA ILE A 84 8.13 -13.45 3.05
C ILE A 84 7.52 -14.71 2.46
N SER A 85 6.41 -15.14 3.05
CA SER A 85 5.65 -16.31 2.60
C SER A 85 4.54 -15.88 1.66
N ALA A 86 4.56 -16.41 0.43
CA ALA A 86 3.48 -16.19 -0.53
C ALA A 86 2.27 -17.05 -0.18
N PHE A 87 1.09 -16.43 -0.09
CA PHE A 87 -0.18 -17.13 0.06
C PHE A 87 -1.29 -16.40 -0.71
N PRO A 88 -2.26 -17.13 -1.28
CA PRO A 88 -3.40 -16.51 -1.93
C PRO A 88 -4.32 -15.89 -0.90
N MET A 89 -4.93 -14.76 -1.26
CA MET A 89 -5.98 -14.11 -0.48
C MET A 89 -7.28 -14.07 -1.27
N ARG A 90 -8.41 -14.10 -0.55
CA ARG A 90 -9.74 -13.93 -1.13
C ARG A 90 -10.28 -12.55 -0.75
N PRO A 91 -10.62 -11.68 -1.72
CA PRO A 91 -11.16 -10.36 -1.41
C PRO A 91 -12.56 -10.50 -0.83
N HIS A 92 -12.87 -9.64 0.15
CA HIS A 92 -14.20 -9.44 0.71
C HIS A 92 -14.52 -7.95 0.68
N VAL A 93 -15.78 -7.61 0.39
CA VAL A 93 -16.24 -6.23 0.39
C VAL A 93 -16.80 -5.91 1.77
N PHE A 94 -16.34 -4.82 2.35
CA PHE A 94 -16.87 -4.25 3.58
C PHE A 94 -17.38 -2.84 3.28
N HIS A 95 -18.51 -2.47 3.88
CA HIS A 95 -19.09 -1.14 3.75
C HIS A 95 -18.87 -0.28 5.01
N ASP A 96 -18.61 -0.95 6.14
CA ASP A 96 -18.38 -0.32 7.43
C ASP A 96 -16.86 -0.23 7.67
N ASP A 97 -16.26 0.83 7.14
CA ASP A 97 -14.88 1.23 7.40
C ASP A 97 -14.88 2.76 7.54
N TYR A 98 -14.53 3.25 8.73
CA TYR A 98 -14.62 4.66 9.12
C TYR A 98 -13.22 5.23 9.37
N PRO A 99 -13.04 6.56 9.32
CA PRO A 99 -11.75 7.18 9.61
C PRO A 99 -11.28 6.84 11.02
N CYS A 100 -9.96 6.80 11.23
CA CYS A 100 -9.41 6.99 12.57
C CYS A 100 -9.83 8.38 13.09
N TRP A 101 -9.89 8.54 14.42
CA TRP A 101 -10.36 9.78 15.02
C TRP A 101 -9.56 11.01 14.54
N GLU A 102 -8.26 10.84 14.33
CA GLU A 102 -7.33 11.85 13.82
C GLU A 102 -7.67 12.34 12.41
N ASP A 103 -8.35 11.52 11.61
CA ASP A 103 -8.78 11.80 10.24
C ASP A 103 -10.29 12.09 10.14
N ALA A 104 -10.98 12.25 11.28
CA ALA A 104 -12.41 12.57 11.28
C ALA A 104 -12.65 13.92 10.56
N PRO A 105 -13.56 13.99 9.57
CA PRO A 105 -13.70 15.15 8.69
C PRO A 105 -14.41 16.35 9.33
N MET A 106 -14.76 16.24 10.62
CA MET A 106 -15.55 17.22 11.35
C MET A 106 -15.30 17.12 12.85
N ASP A 107 -15.49 18.24 13.55
CA ASP A 107 -15.56 18.23 15.01
C ASP A 107 -16.73 17.35 15.45
N LEU A 108 -16.45 16.43 16.38
CA LEU A 108 -17.43 15.51 16.91
C LEU A 108 -18.01 16.06 18.22
N PRO A 109 -19.32 15.87 18.47
CA PRO A 109 -19.88 16.07 19.79
C PRO A 109 -19.10 15.26 20.85
N ALA A 110 -18.93 15.81 22.06
CA ALA A 110 -18.09 15.22 23.10
C ALA A 110 -18.50 13.79 23.51
N ASP A 111 -19.80 13.48 23.42
CA ASP A 111 -20.34 12.14 23.66
C ASP A 111 -19.95 11.14 22.56
N ILE A 112 -19.87 11.59 21.31
CA ILE A 112 -19.41 10.77 20.20
C ILE A 112 -17.90 10.57 20.26
N GLU A 113 -17.15 11.63 20.57
CA GLU A 113 -15.69 11.59 20.71
C GLU A 113 -15.26 10.59 21.79
N ALA A 114 -15.91 10.63 22.97
CA ALA A 114 -15.61 9.73 24.09
C ALA A 114 -15.85 8.23 23.77
N HIS A 115 -16.65 7.93 22.74
CA HIS A 115 -17.03 6.58 22.34
C HIS A 115 -16.63 6.26 20.89
N TYR A 116 -15.72 7.04 20.30
CA TYR A 116 -15.46 7.00 18.86
C TYR A 116 -15.10 5.58 18.36
N HIS A 117 -14.16 4.92 19.04
CA HIS A 117 -13.69 3.59 18.66
C HIS A 117 -14.74 2.48 18.84
N ASP A 118 -15.72 2.70 19.72
CA ASP A 118 -16.84 1.77 19.91
C ASP A 118 -17.93 1.96 18.83
N LEU A 119 -18.08 3.19 18.34
CA LEU A 119 -19.12 3.58 17.38
C LEU A 119 -18.67 3.41 15.92
N PHE A 120 -17.39 3.66 15.63
CA PHE A 120 -16.85 3.72 14.29
C PHE A 120 -15.73 2.71 14.12
N ARG A 121 -16.07 1.59 13.49
CA ARG A 121 -15.11 0.55 13.18
C ARG A 121 -14.17 1.00 12.06
N ASN A 122 -12.87 0.98 12.33
CA ASN A 122 -11.82 1.04 11.31
C ASN A 122 -11.27 -0.38 11.08
N LEU A 123 -11.14 -0.80 9.83
CA LEU A 123 -10.70 -2.15 9.48
C LEU A 123 -9.20 -2.23 9.29
N ASP A 124 -8.53 -3.12 10.02
CA ASP A 124 -7.12 -3.42 9.82
C ASP A 124 -6.88 -4.42 8.66
N GLY A 125 -5.61 -4.75 8.43
CA GLY A 125 -5.17 -5.76 7.49
C GLY A 125 -4.86 -5.23 6.08
N PHE A 126 -4.80 -6.15 5.13
CA PHE A 126 -4.58 -5.79 3.72
C PHE A 126 -5.90 -5.36 3.08
N LYS A 127 -6.15 -4.05 3.06
CA LYS A 127 -7.34 -3.43 2.44
C LYS A 127 -7.00 -2.50 1.29
N LEU A 128 -7.95 -2.38 0.37
CA LEU A 128 -7.90 -1.49 -0.80
C LEU A 128 -9.09 -0.52 -0.76
N GLY A 129 -8.82 0.77 -0.81
CA GLY A 129 -9.79 1.84 -0.55
C GLY A 129 -10.09 1.98 0.93
N GLY A 130 -11.22 2.63 1.23
CA GLY A 130 -11.63 2.90 2.62
C GLY A 130 -10.77 3.97 3.27
N TRP A 131 -10.67 3.91 4.60
CA TRP A 131 -9.88 4.83 5.42
C TRP A 131 -8.64 4.12 5.95
N PRO A 132 -7.47 4.77 6.07
CA PRO A 132 -6.28 4.12 6.64
C PRO A 132 -6.48 3.74 8.11
N THR A 133 -5.76 2.72 8.57
CA THR A 133 -5.65 2.38 10.00
C THR A 133 -4.39 3.03 10.55
N LEU A 134 -4.53 4.17 11.22
CA LEU A 134 -3.41 4.94 11.75
C LEU A 134 -2.93 4.36 13.07
N ILE A 135 -1.61 4.28 13.26
CA ILE A 135 -0.99 3.86 14.54
C ILE A 135 -0.50 5.08 15.32
N GLN A 136 0.06 6.09 14.64
CA GLN A 136 0.73 7.22 15.29
C GLN A 136 -0.01 8.54 15.10
N ALA A 137 -0.26 8.91 13.85
CA ALA A 137 -0.90 10.16 13.45
C ALA A 137 -1.41 10.02 12.00
N GLU A 138 -1.96 11.12 11.45
CA GLU A 138 -2.25 11.24 10.01
C GLU A 138 -1.05 10.80 9.14
N ILE A 139 -1.34 10.33 7.92
CA ILE A 139 -0.27 9.88 7.02
C ILE A 139 0.57 11.07 6.56
N PHE A 140 1.87 11.01 6.86
CA PHE A 140 2.83 12.00 6.43
C PHE A 140 3.45 11.63 5.09
N TRP A 141 2.89 12.14 3.99
CA TRP A 141 3.45 11.93 2.66
C TRP A 141 4.71 12.79 2.45
N ALA A 142 5.86 12.13 2.45
CA ALA A 142 7.15 12.76 2.22
C ALA A 142 7.28 13.34 0.79
N PRO A 143 8.08 14.39 0.58
CA PRO A 143 8.81 15.14 1.58
C PRO A 143 7.92 16.14 2.34
N PHE A 144 8.14 16.24 3.65
CA PHE A 144 7.61 17.31 4.53
C PHE A 144 6.10 17.58 4.44
N LYS A 145 5.25 16.55 4.27
CA LYS A 145 3.79 16.66 4.04
C LYS A 145 3.42 17.53 2.83
N ARG A 146 4.35 17.71 1.91
CA ARG A 146 4.21 18.52 0.69
C ARG A 146 4.71 17.73 -0.51
N HIS A 147 4.37 16.43 -0.56
CA HIS A 147 4.70 15.60 -1.69
C HIS A 147 4.20 16.28 -2.97
N PRO A 148 5.04 16.46 -4.01
CA PRO A 148 4.66 17.21 -5.21
C PRO A 148 3.51 16.58 -6.01
N ALA A 149 3.12 15.35 -5.68
CA ALA A 149 2.04 14.61 -6.31
C ALA A 149 0.72 14.76 -5.56
N SER A 150 0.71 15.35 -4.36
CA SER A 150 -0.46 15.41 -3.48
C SER A 150 -1.16 14.04 -3.36
N PRO A 151 -0.44 12.98 -2.94
CA PRO A 151 -0.98 11.62 -2.95
C PRO A 151 -2.14 11.50 -1.97
N GLU A 152 -3.17 10.79 -2.42
CA GLU A 152 -4.27 10.31 -1.57
C GLU A 152 -4.07 8.84 -1.25
N PHE A 153 -4.50 8.42 -0.06
CA PHE A 153 -4.50 7.01 0.35
C PHE A 153 -5.25 6.13 -0.67
N VAL A 154 -4.66 4.97 -0.98
CA VAL A 154 -5.26 3.99 -1.90
C VAL A 154 -5.41 2.63 -1.27
N PHE A 155 -4.39 2.14 -0.58
CA PHE A 155 -4.44 0.84 0.09
C PHE A 155 -3.40 0.76 1.19
N GLN A 156 -3.56 -0.22 2.09
CA GLN A 156 -2.57 -0.51 3.12
C GLN A 156 -2.22 -2.00 3.13
N ILE A 157 -1.05 -2.31 3.69
CA ILE A 157 -0.61 -3.67 3.97
C ILE A 157 -0.12 -3.70 5.42
N ASP A 158 -0.78 -4.48 6.25
CA ASP A 158 -0.37 -4.64 7.65
C ASP A 158 0.77 -5.65 7.80
N SER A 159 1.44 -5.57 8.94
CA SER A 159 2.29 -6.66 9.43
C SER A 159 1.46 -7.93 9.60
N THR A 160 2.03 -9.09 9.27
CA THR A 160 1.32 -10.36 9.40
C THR A 160 2.26 -11.54 9.56
N ASP A 161 2.01 -12.35 10.59
CA ASP A 161 2.74 -13.60 10.84
C ASP A 161 2.59 -14.59 9.69
N LYS A 162 1.39 -14.68 9.09
CA LYS A 162 1.10 -15.59 7.99
C LYS A 162 1.94 -15.29 6.75
N GLY A 163 2.16 -14.01 6.48
CA GLY A 163 3.05 -13.55 5.41
C GLY A 163 4.51 -13.45 5.81
N ARG A 164 4.83 -13.64 7.09
CA ARG A 164 6.16 -13.38 7.68
C ARG A 164 6.69 -12.00 7.28
N TRP A 165 5.81 -11.01 7.36
CA TRP A 165 6.10 -9.63 7.02
C TRP A 165 5.85 -8.71 8.21
N MET A 166 6.74 -7.73 8.40
CA MET A 166 6.71 -6.81 9.53
C MET A 166 7.11 -5.39 9.09
N TRP A 167 6.25 -4.41 9.40
CA TRP A 167 6.57 -2.98 9.31
C TRP A 167 6.99 -2.49 10.70
N GLY A 168 8.29 -2.31 10.95
CA GLY A 168 8.79 -1.85 12.24
C GLY A 168 8.37 -2.77 13.38
N ASP A 169 7.75 -2.22 14.42
CA ASP A 169 7.07 -2.99 15.46
C ASP A 169 5.57 -3.11 15.17
N SER A 170 5.17 -4.23 14.53
CA SER A 170 3.76 -4.59 14.26
C SER A 170 2.95 -3.50 13.54
N GLY A 171 3.61 -2.81 12.61
CA GLY A 171 3.09 -1.63 11.94
C GLY A 171 2.26 -1.87 10.67
N VAL A 172 1.99 -0.77 9.96
CA VAL A 172 1.21 -0.70 8.72
C VAL A 172 1.96 0.10 7.66
N GLY A 173 1.98 -0.39 6.43
CA GLY A 173 2.46 0.34 5.25
C GLY A 173 1.29 0.90 4.44
N TYR A 174 1.29 2.21 4.19
CA TYR A 174 0.28 2.95 3.44
C TYR A 174 0.79 3.34 2.06
N PHE A 175 -0.02 3.08 1.04
CA PHE A 175 0.30 3.41 -0.34
C PHE A 175 -0.67 4.45 -0.86
N GLY A 176 -0.12 5.58 -1.30
CA GLY A 176 -0.86 6.70 -1.86
C GLY A 176 -0.57 6.90 -3.35
N ARG A 177 -1.54 7.46 -4.09
CA ARG A 177 -1.42 7.76 -5.52
C ARG A 177 -1.67 9.24 -5.79
N GLY A 178 -0.78 9.84 -6.58
CA GLY A 178 -0.79 11.26 -6.88
C GLY A 178 -2.10 11.79 -7.47
N THR A 179 -2.50 12.99 -7.06
CA THR A 179 -3.67 13.72 -7.57
C THR A 179 -3.28 15.01 -8.30
N ALA A 180 -2.04 15.48 -8.14
CA ALA A 180 -1.57 16.68 -8.80
C ALA A 180 -1.52 16.47 -10.34
N PRO A 181 -1.86 17.50 -11.14
CA PRO A 181 -1.86 17.39 -12.59
C PRO A 181 -0.53 16.89 -13.17
N GLY A 182 -0.58 15.84 -13.98
CA GLY A 182 0.59 15.22 -14.61
C GLY A 182 1.39 14.28 -13.70
N LYS A 183 0.89 14.00 -12.49
CA LYS A 183 1.50 13.12 -11.49
C LYS A 183 0.55 12.03 -11.01
N GLU A 184 -0.51 11.77 -11.77
CA GLU A 184 -1.57 10.83 -11.42
C GLU A 184 -1.06 9.37 -11.37
N ASP A 185 0.06 9.09 -12.01
CA ASP A 185 0.73 7.78 -12.00
C ASP A 185 1.90 7.71 -10.98
N GLU A 186 2.17 8.78 -10.22
CA GLU A 186 3.15 8.77 -9.12
C GLU A 186 2.58 8.09 -7.87
N TRP A 187 3.41 7.28 -7.22
CA TRP A 187 3.06 6.55 -5.99
C TRP A 187 3.94 7.01 -4.83
N ALA A 188 3.32 7.11 -3.66
CA ALA A 188 3.96 7.40 -2.39
C ALA A 188 3.79 6.22 -1.43
N LEU A 189 4.79 6.02 -0.58
CA LEU A 189 4.76 5.04 0.51
C LEU A 189 5.10 5.77 1.81
N ALA A 190 4.29 5.52 2.82
CA ALA A 190 4.58 5.86 4.21
C ALA A 190 4.29 4.63 5.06
N TRP A 191 4.86 4.52 6.25
CA TRP A 191 4.52 3.46 7.18
C TRP A 191 4.64 3.97 8.60
N GLN A 192 3.90 3.34 9.51
CA GLN A 192 3.90 3.61 10.94
C GLN A 192 4.00 2.30 11.70
N CYS A 193 4.51 2.34 12.92
CA CYS A 193 4.55 1.21 13.84
C CYS A 193 4.36 1.69 15.28
N TYR A 194 4.18 0.75 16.22
CA TYR A 194 4.03 1.06 17.64
C TYR A 194 5.34 1.58 18.26
#